data_AF-M6CW51-F1
#
_entry.id   AF-M6CW51-F1
#
_cell.length_a   1.000
_cell.length_b   1.000
_cell.length_c   1.000
_cell.angle_alpha   90.00
_cell.angle_beta   90.00
_cell.angle_gamma   90.00
#
_symmetry.space_group_name_H-M   'P 1'
#
loop_
_entity.id
_entity.type
_entity.pdbx_description
1 polymer ?
#
loop_
_entity_poly.entity_id
_entity_poly.type
_entity_poly.pdbx_seq_one_letter_code
_entity_poly.pdbx_strand_id
1 'polypeptide(L)'
;MTSFNYARKFWHLLGLTVPICYYLDVFQGAFGLLNATRAVVSASLVFCLGIILLFEYLRFRYSAFQKFFLSILGILMKEEEKTRLNGTVPYFLSCTFVVFLFPPEISILSMLFLVIGDPTAAWVGTFYGRRRFSNGKSVEGIVAFIVASAIVGFAFIYLSETSGKRSFLKTEDFVFYNNLIFLIPAILISAVTELYCGTYWNGIVDDNLLIPAVSALVLGFTAWLFLGVEPSFIFLNPAELFLKI
;
A
#
# COMPACT_ATOMS: atom_id res chain seq x y z
N MET A 1 -0.69 7.18 -27.28
CA MET A 1 -1.62 6.62 -26.28
C MET A 1 -0.85 5.61 -25.46
N THR A 2 -0.65 5.85 -24.17
CA THR A 2 -0.09 4.84 -23.26
C THR A 2 -1.09 3.69 -23.15
N SER A 3 -0.71 2.50 -23.59
CA SER A 3 -1.54 1.31 -23.44
C SER A 3 -1.63 0.93 -21.96
N PHE A 4 -2.82 0.54 -21.51
CA PHE A 4 -3.01 0.07 -20.14
C PHE A 4 -2.29 -1.28 -19.95
N ASN A 5 -1.32 -1.34 -19.05
CA ASN A 5 -0.57 -2.57 -18.78
C ASN A 5 -1.32 -3.46 -17.77
N TYR A 6 -2.15 -4.38 -18.28
CA TYR A 6 -2.91 -5.32 -17.47
C TYR A 6 -2.03 -6.24 -16.62
N ALA A 7 -0.90 -6.71 -17.14
CA ALA A 7 -0.02 -7.64 -16.41
C ALA A 7 0.59 -6.97 -15.17
N ARG A 8 1.07 -5.72 -15.29
CA ARG A 8 1.53 -4.92 -14.15
C ARG A 8 0.42 -4.73 -13.12
N LYS A 9 -0.80 -4.40 -13.56
CA LYS A 9 -1.90 -4.14 -12.64
C LYS A 9 -2.39 -5.41 -11.93
N PHE A 10 -2.35 -6.56 -12.62
CA PHE A 10 -2.54 -7.86 -11.98
C PHE A 10 -1.46 -8.14 -10.92
N TRP A 11 -0.19 -7.83 -11.20
CA TRP A 11 0.90 -7.93 -10.21
C TRP A 11 0.64 -7.08 -8.97
N HIS A 12 0.09 -5.87 -9.12
CA HIS A 12 -0.30 -5.05 -7.97
C HIS A 12 -1.44 -5.69 -7.18
N LEU A 13 -2.44 -6.27 -7.85
CA LEU A 13 -3.58 -6.96 -7.22
C LEU A 13 -3.19 -8.17 -6.37
N LEU A 14 -2.12 -8.89 -6.73
CA LEU A 14 -1.58 -9.97 -5.88
C LEU A 14 -1.17 -9.47 -4.49
N GLY A 15 -0.87 -8.17 -4.39
CA GLY A 15 -0.65 -7.46 -3.14
C GLY A 15 -1.77 -7.54 -2.12
N LEU A 16 -3.03 -7.80 -2.55
CA LEU A 16 -4.17 -8.03 -1.65
C LEU A 16 -3.94 -9.19 -0.68
N THR A 17 -3.00 -10.09 -0.98
CA THR A 17 -2.60 -11.17 -0.08
C THR A 17 -2.24 -10.64 1.31
N VAL A 18 -1.50 -9.53 1.41
CA VAL A 18 -1.08 -9.00 2.72
C VAL A 18 -2.26 -8.45 3.53
N PRO A 19 -3.10 -7.55 2.99
CA PRO A 19 -4.31 -7.11 3.67
C PRO A 19 -5.25 -8.24 4.08
N ILE A 20 -5.44 -9.26 3.23
CA ILE A 20 -6.29 -10.42 3.53
C ILE A 20 -5.70 -11.23 4.68
N CYS A 21 -4.39 -11.52 4.64
CA CYS A 21 -3.72 -12.26 5.71
C CYS A 21 -3.83 -11.53 7.06
N TYR A 22 -3.66 -10.21 7.06
CA TYR A 22 -3.84 -9.37 8.26
C TYR A 22 -5.28 -9.34 8.74
N TYR A 23 -6.24 -9.09 7.83
CA TYR A 23 -7.64 -9.02 8.19
C TYR A 23 -8.14 -10.33 8.79
N LEU A 24 -7.71 -11.48 8.24
CA LEU A 24 -8.12 -12.79 8.72
C LEU A 24 -7.36 -13.23 9.99
N ASP A 25 -6.23 -12.59 10.32
CA ASP A 25 -5.30 -13.02 11.37
C ASP A 25 -4.89 -14.50 11.21
N VAL A 26 -4.42 -14.86 10.02
CA VAL A 26 -4.24 -16.26 9.55
C VAL A 26 -3.40 -17.15 10.48
N PHE A 27 -2.43 -16.57 11.19
CA PHE A 27 -1.53 -17.30 12.08
C PHE A 27 -1.83 -17.06 13.57
N GLN A 28 -3.05 -16.66 13.92
CA GLN A 28 -3.45 -16.42 15.30
C GLN A 28 -3.08 -17.61 16.21
N GLY A 29 -2.37 -17.34 17.30
CA GLY A 29 -1.94 -18.36 18.27
C GLY A 29 -0.82 -19.29 17.79
N ALA A 30 -0.28 -19.10 16.58
CA ALA A 30 0.83 -19.90 16.08
C ALA A 30 2.17 -19.51 16.73
N PHE A 31 3.11 -20.45 16.75
CA PHE A 31 4.51 -20.24 17.14
C PHE A 31 4.77 -19.67 18.55
N GLY A 32 3.74 -19.61 19.42
CA GLY A 32 3.84 -19.01 20.75
C GLY A 32 4.11 -17.49 20.74
N LEU A 33 3.84 -16.82 19.61
CA LEU A 33 4.04 -15.39 19.46
C LEU A 33 2.74 -14.64 19.72
N LEU A 34 2.84 -13.48 20.38
CA LEU A 34 1.68 -12.60 20.62
C LEU A 34 1.08 -12.08 19.30
N ASN A 35 1.94 -11.75 18.33
CA ASN A 35 1.58 -11.15 17.04
C ASN A 35 2.05 -12.01 15.85
N ALA A 36 1.76 -13.32 15.90
CA ALA A 36 2.27 -14.31 14.94
C ALA A 36 2.03 -13.96 13.46
N THR A 37 0.81 -13.56 13.08
CA THR A 37 0.49 -13.16 11.70
C THR A 37 1.37 -12.02 11.22
N ARG A 38 1.50 -11.01 12.08
CA ARG A 38 2.32 -9.83 11.81
C ARG A 38 3.80 -10.16 11.72
N ALA A 39 4.33 -11.02 12.59
CA ALA A 39 5.70 -11.51 12.50
C ALA A 39 5.97 -12.26 11.17
N VAL A 40 5.09 -13.19 10.77
CA VAL A 40 5.24 -13.98 9.54
C VAL A 40 5.17 -13.09 8.30
N VAL A 41 4.18 -12.20 8.22
CA VAL A 41 4.02 -11.26 7.09
C VAL A 41 5.23 -10.32 7.00
N SER A 42 5.68 -9.77 8.13
CA SER A 42 6.85 -8.88 8.20
C SER A 42 8.12 -9.58 7.72
N ALA A 43 8.39 -10.79 8.23
CA ALA A 43 9.54 -11.59 7.82
C ALA A 43 9.49 -11.93 6.32
N SER A 44 8.30 -12.30 5.81
CA SER A 44 8.10 -12.61 4.40
C SER A 44 8.35 -11.39 3.50
N LEU A 45 7.83 -10.22 3.88
CA LEU A 45 8.04 -8.97 3.13
C LEU A 45 9.52 -8.58 3.09
N VAL A 46 10.22 -8.63 4.22
CA VAL A 46 11.67 -8.35 4.29
C VAL A 46 12.47 -9.33 3.44
N PHE A 47 12.15 -10.62 3.52
CA PHE A 47 12.80 -11.65 2.72
C PHE A 47 12.60 -11.41 1.22
N CYS A 48 11.35 -11.17 0.79
CA CYS A 48 11.02 -10.84 -0.60
C CYS A 48 11.74 -9.56 -1.07
N LEU A 49 11.75 -8.51 -0.25
CA LEU A 49 12.45 -7.25 -0.57
C LEU A 49 13.95 -7.50 -0.75
N GLY A 50 14.57 -8.32 0.10
CA GLY A 50 15.98 -8.71 -0.04
C GLY A 50 16.26 -9.44 -1.36
N ILE A 51 15.39 -10.37 -1.77
CA ILE A 51 15.49 -11.05 -3.07
C ILE A 51 15.34 -10.06 -4.23
N ILE A 52 14.34 -9.18 -4.16
CA ILE A 52 14.09 -8.17 -5.20
C ILE A 52 15.32 -7.26 -5.36
N LEU A 53 15.89 -6.77 -4.26
CA LEU A 53 17.09 -5.94 -4.28
C LEU A 53 18.31 -6.69 -4.83
N LEU A 54 18.47 -7.97 -4.49
CA LEU A 54 19.50 -8.82 -5.07
C LEU A 54 19.33 -8.96 -6.58
N PHE A 55 18.10 -9.19 -7.06
CA PHE A 55 17.81 -9.31 -8.49
C PHE A 55 18.07 -8.00 -9.23
N GLU A 56 17.69 -6.86 -8.64
CA GLU A 56 18.00 -5.54 -9.19
C GLU A 56 19.51 -5.29 -9.25
N TYR A 57 20.25 -5.65 -8.21
CA TYR A 57 21.71 -5.58 -8.22
C TYR A 57 22.31 -6.42 -9.37
N LEU A 58 21.88 -7.67 -9.51
CA LEU A 58 22.33 -8.55 -10.59
C LEU A 58 21.94 -7.99 -11.98
N ARG A 59 20.75 -7.40 -12.10
CA ARG A 59 20.25 -6.76 -13.34
C ARG A 59 21.13 -5.61 -13.78
N PHE A 60 21.57 -4.75 -12.87
CA PHE A 60 22.46 -3.65 -13.23
C PHE A 60 23.93 -4.08 -13.38
N ARG A 61 24.34 -5.16 -12.70
CA ARG A 61 25.73 -5.62 -12.73
C ARG A 61 26.07 -6.46 -13.96
N TYR A 62 25.15 -7.30 -14.42
CA TYR A 62 25.40 -8.30 -15.46
C TYR A 62 24.45 -8.15 -16.65
N SER A 63 24.99 -7.76 -17.81
CA SER A 63 24.21 -7.54 -19.04
C SER A 63 23.47 -8.79 -19.54
N ALA A 64 24.04 -9.99 -19.34
CA ALA A 64 23.37 -11.25 -19.66
C ALA A 64 22.13 -11.46 -18.77
N PHE A 65 22.25 -11.21 -17.47
CA PHE A 65 21.13 -11.29 -16.53
C PHE A 65 20.08 -10.23 -16.83
N GLN A 66 20.48 -8.99 -17.20
CA GLN A 66 19.54 -7.96 -17.62
C GLN A 66 18.69 -8.39 -18.81
N LYS A 67 19.29 -8.97 -19.85
CA LYS A 67 18.56 -9.47 -21.03
C LYS A 67 17.58 -10.58 -20.66
N PHE A 68 18.02 -11.54 -19.85
CA PHE A 68 17.16 -12.61 -19.32
C PHE A 68 16.00 -12.05 -18.49
N PHE A 69 16.29 -11.16 -17.54
CA PHE A 69 15.30 -10.52 -16.69
C PHE A 69 14.25 -9.76 -17.52
N LEU A 70 14.69 -8.96 -18.49
CA LEU A 70 13.79 -8.21 -19.37
C LEU A 70 12.97 -9.13 -20.29
N SER A 71 13.49 -10.29 -20.70
CA SER A 71 12.72 -11.25 -21.51
C SER A 71 11.55 -11.88 -20.75
N ILE A 72 11.65 -12.02 -19.43
CA ILE A 72 10.62 -12.64 -18.59
C ILE A 72 9.73 -11.59 -17.92
N LEU A 73 10.36 -10.66 -17.20
CA LEU A 73 9.68 -9.69 -16.34
C LEU A 73 9.47 -8.33 -17.00
N GLY A 74 10.06 -8.09 -18.18
CA GLY A 74 9.91 -6.82 -18.90
C GLY A 74 8.47 -6.47 -19.25
N ILE A 75 7.58 -7.47 -19.37
CA ILE A 75 6.13 -7.26 -19.58
C ILE A 75 5.45 -6.54 -18.41
N LEU A 76 5.99 -6.64 -17.20
CA LEU A 76 5.46 -5.99 -15.99
C LEU A 76 5.99 -4.56 -15.81
N MET A 77 7.01 -4.17 -16.59
CA MET A 77 7.77 -2.95 -16.38
C MET A 77 7.31 -1.81 -17.30
N LYS A 78 7.43 -0.57 -16.81
CA LYS A 78 7.40 0.63 -17.67
C LYS A 78 8.72 0.76 -18.44
N GLU A 79 8.73 1.48 -19.56
CA GLU A 79 9.95 1.69 -20.36
C GLU A 79 11.07 2.34 -19.55
N GLU A 80 10.73 3.31 -18.69
CA GLU A 80 11.71 3.99 -17.84
C GLU A 80 12.28 3.06 -16.75
N GLU A 81 11.54 2.03 -16.33
CA GLU A 81 11.97 1.02 -15.36
C GLU A 81 13.00 0.04 -15.96
N LYS A 82 13.18 0.00 -17.28
CA LYS A 82 14.21 -0.83 -17.90
C LYS A 82 15.63 -0.34 -17.60
N THR A 83 15.78 0.95 -17.26
CA THR A 83 17.08 1.58 -16.97
C THR A 83 17.21 2.09 -15.53
N ARG A 84 16.13 2.17 -14.76
CA ARG A 84 16.11 2.51 -13.32
C ARG A 84 15.49 1.38 -12.48
N LEU A 85 15.40 1.52 -11.16
CA LEU A 85 14.83 0.47 -10.30
C LEU A 85 13.41 0.09 -10.72
N ASN A 86 13.10 -1.20 -10.66
CA ASN A 86 11.77 -1.75 -10.92
C ASN A 86 10.77 -1.23 -9.87
N GLY A 87 9.57 -0.82 -10.28
CA GLY A 87 8.51 -0.33 -9.37
C GLY A 87 8.07 -1.34 -8.29
N THR A 88 8.47 -2.60 -8.40
CA THR A 88 8.30 -3.61 -7.35
C THR A 88 9.16 -3.32 -6.12
N VAL A 89 10.30 -2.64 -6.26
CA VAL A 89 11.16 -2.22 -5.13
C VAL A 89 10.43 -1.24 -4.21
N PRO A 90 9.98 -0.05 -4.68
CA PRO A 90 9.25 0.88 -3.84
C PRO A 90 7.94 0.30 -3.30
N TYR A 91 7.28 -0.58 -4.08
CA TYR A 91 6.08 -1.30 -3.66
C TYR A 91 6.32 -2.19 -2.43
N PHE A 92 7.32 -3.08 -2.47
CA PHE A 92 7.62 -3.95 -1.32
C PHE A 92 8.21 -3.18 -0.14
N LEU A 93 8.96 -2.11 -0.42
CA LEU A 93 9.48 -1.22 0.59
C LEU A 93 8.33 -0.55 1.38
N SER A 94 7.30 -0.04 0.69
CA SER A 94 6.15 0.57 1.36
C SER A 94 5.31 -0.43 2.13
N CYS A 95 5.07 -1.62 1.56
CA CYS A 95 4.39 -2.70 2.27
C CYS A 95 5.13 -3.08 3.56
N THR A 96 6.45 -3.22 3.49
CA THR A 96 7.29 -3.50 4.67
C THR A 96 7.18 -2.36 5.69
N PHE A 97 7.33 -1.11 5.25
CA PHE A 97 7.24 0.07 6.09
C PHE A 97 5.91 0.16 6.85
N VAL A 98 4.77 0.02 6.16
CA VAL A 98 3.46 0.16 6.81
C VAL A 98 3.14 -0.99 7.75
N VAL A 99 3.61 -2.21 7.46
CA VAL A 99 3.42 -3.39 8.32
C VAL A 99 4.28 -3.31 9.58
N PHE A 100 5.50 -2.81 9.46
CA PHE A 100 6.44 -2.68 10.57
C PHE A 100 6.04 -1.59 11.57
N LEU A 101 5.50 -0.48 11.09
CA LEU A 101 5.33 0.72 11.92
C LEU A 101 3.90 1.03 12.32
N PHE A 102 2.90 0.42 11.68
CA PHE A 102 1.49 0.74 11.93
C PHE A 102 0.65 -0.49 12.29
N PRO A 103 -0.47 -0.29 12.99
CA PRO A 103 -1.42 -1.34 13.31
C PRO A 103 -2.11 -1.88 12.05
N PRO A 104 -2.64 -3.11 12.12
CA PRO A 104 -3.21 -3.81 10.97
C PRO A 104 -4.21 -2.99 10.17
N GLU A 105 -5.06 -2.20 10.81
CA GLU A 105 -6.08 -1.39 10.15
C GLU A 105 -5.46 -0.31 9.26
N ILE A 106 -4.45 0.40 9.77
CA ILE A 106 -3.73 1.42 9.01
C ILE A 106 -2.95 0.77 7.87
N SER A 107 -2.27 -0.36 8.13
CA SER A 107 -1.54 -1.10 7.08
C SER A 107 -2.48 -1.57 5.96
N ILE A 108 -3.61 -2.17 6.31
CA ILE A 108 -4.62 -2.67 5.36
C ILE A 108 -5.15 -1.52 4.51
N LEU A 109 -5.64 -0.44 5.12
CA LEU A 109 -6.23 0.69 4.40
C LEU A 109 -5.22 1.32 3.42
N SER A 110 -4.00 1.56 3.89
CA SER A 110 -2.93 2.15 3.07
C SER A 110 -2.57 1.29 1.86
N MET A 111 -2.56 -0.04 2.03
CA MET A 111 -2.36 -0.98 0.93
C MET A 111 -3.56 -1.06 0.01
N LEU A 112 -4.80 -1.00 0.51
CA LEU A 112 -6.00 -1.01 -0.32
C LEU A 112 -6.06 0.22 -1.24
N PHE A 113 -5.63 1.39 -0.76
CA PHE A 113 -5.55 2.60 -1.60
C PHE A 113 -4.56 2.42 -2.75
N LEU A 114 -3.43 1.77 -2.52
CA LEU A 114 -2.48 1.44 -3.59
C LEU A 114 -3.00 0.32 -4.51
N VAL A 115 -3.52 -0.77 -3.96
CA VAL A 115 -3.81 -1.98 -4.74
C VAL A 115 -5.15 -1.90 -5.48
N ILE A 116 -6.09 -1.09 -5.00
CA ILE A 116 -7.39 -0.89 -5.67
C ILE A 116 -7.49 0.52 -6.23
N GLY A 117 -7.15 1.54 -5.43
CA GLY A 117 -7.27 2.95 -5.83
C GLY A 117 -6.44 3.29 -7.06
N ASP A 118 -5.12 3.05 -7.02
CA ASP A 118 -4.21 3.37 -8.15
C ASP A 118 -4.57 2.61 -9.45
N PRO A 119 -4.78 1.28 -9.45
CA PRO A 119 -5.22 0.58 -10.66
C PRO A 119 -6.53 1.11 -11.23
N THR A 120 -7.49 1.47 -10.38
CA THR A 120 -8.77 2.05 -10.81
C THR A 120 -8.56 3.45 -11.42
N ALA A 121 -7.72 4.27 -10.80
CA ALA A 121 -7.34 5.59 -11.31
C ALA A 121 -6.67 5.51 -12.68
N ALA A 122 -5.71 4.59 -12.83
CA ALA A 122 -5.02 4.34 -14.08
C ALA A 122 -5.97 3.80 -15.17
N TRP A 123 -6.90 2.93 -14.82
CA TRP A 123 -7.85 2.34 -15.76
C TRP A 123 -8.83 3.41 -16.26
N VAL A 124 -9.52 4.08 -15.34
CA VAL A 124 -10.47 5.15 -15.69
C VAL A 124 -9.75 6.28 -16.42
N GLY A 125 -8.57 6.67 -15.95
CA GLY A 125 -7.78 7.71 -16.57
C GLY A 125 -7.26 7.36 -17.96
N THR A 126 -7.09 6.08 -18.29
CA THR A 126 -6.68 5.65 -19.65
C THR A 126 -7.87 5.64 -20.61
N PHE A 127 -9.01 5.07 -20.21
CA PHE A 127 -10.16 4.87 -21.11
C PHE A 127 -11.14 6.04 -21.14
N TYR A 128 -11.30 6.77 -20.04
CA TYR A 128 -12.30 7.83 -19.89
C TYR A 128 -11.69 9.21 -19.58
N GLY A 129 -10.37 9.29 -19.42
CA GLY A 129 -9.66 10.53 -19.08
C GLY A 129 -9.72 11.56 -20.22
N ARG A 130 -10.54 12.60 -20.05
CA ARG A 130 -10.72 13.70 -21.01
C ARG A 130 -9.97 14.96 -20.58
N ARG A 131 -9.97 15.26 -19.27
CA ARG A 131 -9.31 16.43 -18.70
C ARG A 131 -8.00 16.00 -18.07
N ARG A 132 -6.88 16.32 -18.72
CA ARG A 132 -5.55 15.91 -18.26
C ARG A 132 -4.75 17.08 -17.72
N PHE A 133 -3.98 16.78 -16.68
CA PHE A 133 -2.93 17.66 -16.17
C PHE A 133 -1.67 17.53 -17.05
N SER A 134 -0.71 18.43 -16.85
CA SER A 134 0.55 18.47 -17.62
C SER A 134 1.40 17.20 -17.49
N ASN A 135 1.22 16.42 -16.42
CA ASN A 135 1.90 15.14 -16.20
C ASN A 135 1.17 13.94 -16.80
N GLY A 136 0.09 14.15 -17.55
CA GLY A 136 -0.67 13.09 -18.22
C GLY A 136 -1.72 12.39 -17.35
N LYS A 137 -1.72 12.61 -16.03
CA LYS A 137 -2.80 12.16 -15.12
C LYS A 137 -4.09 12.89 -15.49
N SER A 138 -5.24 12.26 -15.26
CA SER A 138 -6.55 12.83 -15.62
C SER A 138 -7.40 13.13 -14.39
N VAL A 139 -8.23 14.17 -14.46
CA VAL A 139 -9.23 14.49 -13.43
C VAL A 139 -10.14 13.29 -13.18
N GLU A 140 -10.58 12.61 -14.24
CA GLU A 140 -11.43 11.42 -14.14
C GLU A 140 -10.73 10.28 -13.38
N GLY A 141 -9.43 10.08 -13.62
CA GLY A 141 -8.62 9.10 -12.89
C GLY A 141 -8.49 9.43 -11.39
N ILE A 142 -8.28 10.71 -11.04
CA ILE A 142 -8.21 11.13 -9.63
C ILE A 142 -9.57 10.96 -8.92
N VAL A 143 -10.68 11.31 -9.58
CA VAL A 143 -12.02 11.05 -9.04
C VAL A 143 -12.25 9.56 -8.84
N ALA A 144 -11.82 8.73 -9.79
CA ALA A 144 -11.90 7.27 -9.68
C ALA A 144 -11.05 6.72 -8.52
N PHE A 145 -9.85 7.27 -8.29
CA PHE A 145 -9.03 6.94 -7.12
C PHE A 145 -9.79 7.20 -5.82
N ILE A 146 -10.37 8.39 -5.68
CA ILE A 146 -11.09 8.82 -4.47
C ILE A 146 -12.30 7.92 -4.23
N VAL A 147 -13.12 7.69 -5.26
CA VAL A 147 -14.33 6.85 -5.15
C VAL A 147 -13.96 5.40 -4.80
N ALA A 148 -12.99 4.81 -5.50
CA ALA A 148 -12.56 3.44 -5.24
C ALA A 148 -11.99 3.28 -3.83
N SER A 149 -11.11 4.20 -3.42
CA SER A 149 -10.49 4.20 -2.08
C SER A 149 -11.53 4.40 -0.97
N ALA A 150 -12.54 5.25 -1.19
CA ALA A 150 -13.66 5.40 -0.27
C ALA A 150 -14.46 4.11 -0.15
N ILE A 151 -14.84 3.48 -1.27
CA ILE A 151 -15.61 2.22 -1.28
C ILE A 151 -14.87 1.14 -0.48
N VAL A 152 -13.59 0.89 -0.79
CA VAL A 152 -12.83 -0.16 -0.09
C VAL A 152 -12.53 0.19 1.36
N GLY A 153 -12.28 1.47 1.67
CA GLY A 153 -12.02 1.94 3.02
C GLY A 153 -13.24 1.79 3.94
N PHE A 154 -14.41 2.28 3.52
CA PHE A 154 -15.64 2.11 4.29
C PHE A 154 -16.09 0.66 4.36
N ALA A 155 -15.92 -0.12 3.28
CA ALA A 155 -16.21 -1.56 3.32
C ALA A 155 -15.34 -2.28 4.36
N PHE A 156 -14.03 -1.97 4.41
CA PHE A 156 -13.13 -2.54 5.41
C PHE A 156 -13.55 -2.20 6.84
N ILE A 157 -13.91 -0.94 7.11
CA ILE A 157 -14.37 -0.51 8.44
C ILE A 157 -15.66 -1.27 8.82
N TYR A 158 -16.66 -1.29 7.94
CA TYR A 158 -17.92 -2.00 8.17
C TYR A 158 -17.72 -3.50 8.47
N LEU A 159 -16.84 -4.15 7.70
CA LEU A 159 -16.50 -5.56 7.92
C LEU A 159 -15.76 -5.79 9.25
N SER A 160 -14.91 -4.84 9.66
CA SER A 160 -14.17 -4.90 10.93
C SER A 160 -15.08 -4.66 12.14
N GLU A 161 -16.06 -3.77 12.01
CA GLU A 161 -17.10 -3.53 13.01
C GLU A 161 -17.94 -4.81 13.22
N THR A 162 -18.50 -5.35 12.13
CA THR A 162 -19.40 -6.51 12.13
C THR A 162 -18.73 -7.79 12.63
N SER A 163 -17.43 -7.98 12.37
CA SER A 163 -16.71 -9.21 12.73
C SER A 163 -16.33 -9.28 14.22
N GLY A 164 -16.66 -8.27 15.03
CA GLY A 164 -16.35 -8.26 16.46
C GLY A 164 -14.84 -8.21 16.79
N LYS A 165 -13.96 -8.11 15.78
CA LYS A 165 -12.51 -8.04 15.98
C LYS A 165 -12.14 -6.79 16.77
N ARG A 166 -11.15 -6.91 17.65
CA ARG A 166 -10.56 -5.77 18.36
C ARG A 166 -9.97 -4.84 17.32
N SER A 167 -10.43 -3.60 17.34
CA SER A 167 -9.83 -2.53 16.56
C SER A 167 -9.55 -1.38 17.51
N PHE A 168 -8.44 -0.67 17.32
CA PHE A 168 -8.20 0.55 18.09
C PHE A 168 -9.22 1.66 17.77
N LEU A 169 -10.00 1.49 16.69
CA LEU A 169 -11.14 2.32 16.34
C LEU A 169 -12.43 1.92 17.08
N LYS A 170 -12.41 0.86 17.90
CA LYS A 170 -13.54 0.50 18.79
C LYS A 170 -13.31 1.06 20.19
N THR A 171 -13.49 2.37 20.34
CA THR A 171 -13.82 2.97 21.64
C THR A 171 -15.34 3.06 21.74
N GLU A 172 -15.94 2.87 22.92
CA GLU A 172 -17.41 2.75 23.10
C GLU A 172 -18.23 3.95 22.58
N ASP A 173 -17.59 5.05 22.19
CA ASP A 173 -18.17 6.28 21.64
C ASP A 173 -17.93 6.50 20.12
N PHE A 174 -17.54 5.48 19.34
CA PHE A 174 -17.25 5.65 17.91
C PHE A 174 -18.53 5.85 17.06
N VAL A 175 -18.84 7.11 16.74
CA VAL A 175 -19.92 7.51 15.82
C VAL A 175 -19.42 7.40 14.37
N PHE A 176 -20.32 7.16 13.40
CA PHE A 176 -20.05 7.21 11.95
C PHE A 176 -19.18 8.40 11.51
N TYR A 177 -19.32 9.54 12.20
CA TYR A 177 -18.52 10.75 12.00
C TYR A 177 -17.01 10.53 12.21
N ASN A 178 -16.60 9.68 13.15
CA ASN A 178 -15.19 9.36 13.41
C ASN A 178 -14.58 8.60 12.23
N ASN A 179 -15.34 7.71 11.59
CA ASN A 179 -14.91 6.99 10.38
C ASN A 179 -14.68 7.95 9.21
N LEU A 180 -15.51 9.00 9.10
CA LEU A 180 -15.31 10.07 8.10
C LEU A 180 -14.03 10.86 8.38
N ILE A 181 -13.85 11.31 9.62
CA ILE A 181 -12.64 12.03 10.04
C ILE A 181 -11.41 11.18 9.77
N PHE A 182 -11.45 9.89 10.09
CA PHE A 182 -10.34 8.97 9.91
C PHE A 182 -9.95 8.77 8.44
N LEU A 183 -10.93 8.44 7.57
CA LEU A 183 -10.66 8.01 6.20
C LEU A 183 -10.51 9.16 5.20
N ILE A 184 -11.37 10.18 5.27
CA ILE A 184 -11.45 11.19 4.20
C ILE A 184 -10.12 11.94 4.02
N PRO A 185 -9.45 12.44 5.07
CA PRO A 185 -8.16 13.11 4.93
C PRO A 185 -7.11 12.21 4.27
N ALA A 186 -7.04 10.94 4.66
CA ALA A 186 -6.09 9.99 4.08
C ALA A 186 -6.37 9.76 2.58
N ILE A 187 -7.62 9.57 2.19
CA ILE A 187 -8.01 9.39 0.78
C ILE A 187 -7.67 10.63 -0.05
N LEU A 188 -8.01 11.82 0.44
CA LEU A 188 -7.76 13.08 -0.27
C LEU A 188 -6.27 13.36 -0.42
N ILE A 189 -5.48 13.18 0.65
CA ILE A 189 -4.03 13.38 0.59
C ILE A 189 -3.36 12.32 -0.30
N SER A 190 -3.82 11.07 -0.28
CA SER A 190 -3.35 10.04 -1.21
C SER A 190 -3.71 10.35 -2.66
N ALA A 191 -4.89 10.92 -2.93
CA ALA A 191 -5.27 11.36 -4.27
C ALA A 191 -4.38 12.52 -4.76
N VAL A 192 -4.04 13.47 -3.87
CA VAL A 192 -3.08 14.53 -4.16
C VAL A 192 -1.68 13.94 -4.40
N THR A 193 -1.28 12.95 -3.60
CA THR A 193 -0.01 12.24 -3.79
C THR A 193 0.02 11.56 -5.15
N GLU A 194 -1.02 10.82 -5.52
CA GLU A 194 -1.17 10.18 -6.85
C GLU A 194 -1.13 11.21 -8.00
N LEU A 195 -1.68 12.40 -7.79
CA LEU A 195 -1.67 13.48 -8.77
C LEU A 195 -0.27 14.11 -8.95
N TYR A 196 0.48 14.33 -7.88
CA TYR A 196 1.75 15.08 -7.91
C TYR A 196 3.00 14.21 -7.84
N CYS A 197 2.86 12.90 -7.60
CA CYS A 197 3.99 12.00 -7.48
C CYS A 197 4.75 11.90 -8.81
N GLY A 198 5.98 12.42 -8.82
CA GLY A 198 6.99 12.08 -9.81
C GLY A 198 7.70 10.77 -9.47
N THR A 199 8.69 10.40 -10.28
CA THR A 199 9.63 9.34 -9.89
C THR A 199 11.00 9.94 -9.63
N TYR A 200 11.53 9.73 -8.43
CA TYR A 200 12.82 10.27 -8.00
C TYR A 200 13.75 9.16 -7.50
N TRP A 201 15.03 9.51 -7.25
CA TRP A 201 16.02 8.62 -6.62
C TRP A 201 16.12 7.27 -7.33
N ASN A 202 16.29 7.32 -8.66
CA ASN A 202 16.39 6.14 -9.52
C ASN A 202 15.20 5.16 -9.44
N GLY A 203 14.00 5.64 -9.08
CA GLY A 203 12.82 4.78 -8.97
C GLY A 203 12.45 4.38 -7.55
N ILE A 204 13.24 4.73 -6.54
CA ILE A 204 12.91 4.40 -5.13
C ILE A 204 11.72 5.20 -4.64
N VAL A 205 11.57 6.45 -5.09
CA VAL A 205 10.47 7.31 -4.65
C VAL A 205 9.51 7.46 -5.83
N ASP A 206 8.41 6.73 -5.77
CA ASP A 206 7.32 6.76 -6.75
C ASP A 206 5.95 6.60 -6.07
N ASP A 207 4.89 6.43 -6.88
CA ASP A 207 3.50 6.28 -6.43
C ASP A 207 3.32 5.02 -5.57
N ASN A 208 4.06 3.95 -5.87
CA ASN A 208 4.02 2.68 -5.14
C ASN A 208 4.62 2.79 -3.73
N LEU A 209 5.58 3.72 -3.53
CA LEU A 209 6.08 4.05 -2.20
C LEU A 209 5.20 5.06 -1.48
N LEU A 210 4.91 6.18 -2.15
CA LEU A 210 4.33 7.34 -1.51
C LEU A 210 2.86 7.15 -1.14
N ILE A 211 2.05 6.48 -1.95
CA ILE A 211 0.62 6.30 -1.65
C ILE A 211 0.42 5.58 -0.29
N PRO A 212 1.02 4.39 -0.03
CA PRO A 212 0.86 3.73 1.26
C PRO A 212 1.55 4.47 2.41
N ALA A 213 2.75 5.00 2.20
CA ALA A 213 3.49 5.65 3.28
C ALA A 213 2.78 6.93 3.76
N VAL A 214 2.30 7.75 2.83
CA VAL A 214 1.58 8.99 3.14
C VAL A 214 0.22 8.68 3.74
N SER A 215 -0.55 7.73 3.18
CA SER A 215 -1.84 7.35 3.78
C SER A 215 -1.68 6.82 5.20
N ALA A 216 -0.68 5.98 5.46
CA ALA A 216 -0.45 5.42 6.80
C ALA A 216 -0.15 6.53 7.82
N LEU A 217 0.71 7.49 7.45
CA LEU A 217 1.00 8.65 8.29
C LEU A 217 -0.24 9.50 8.52
N VAL A 218 -1.02 9.81 7.48
CA VAL A 218 -2.23 10.63 7.61
C VAL A 218 -3.27 9.92 8.48
N LEU A 219 -3.51 8.63 8.28
CA LEU A 219 -4.39 7.82 9.13
C LEU A 219 -3.92 7.85 10.58
N GLY A 220 -2.61 7.64 10.83
CA GLY A 220 -2.05 7.65 12.17
C GLY A 220 -2.16 9.00 12.88
N PHE A 221 -1.78 10.10 12.20
CA PHE A 221 -1.94 11.45 12.75
C PHE A 221 -3.40 11.81 12.98
N THR A 222 -4.30 11.36 12.10
CA THR A 222 -5.72 11.63 12.24
C THR A 222 -6.31 10.89 13.45
N ALA A 223 -5.95 9.62 13.62
CA ALA A 223 -6.34 8.84 14.80
C ALA A 223 -5.81 9.47 16.09
N TRP A 224 -4.57 9.94 16.10
CA TRP A 224 -3.99 10.60 17.26
C TRP A 224 -4.65 11.95 17.58
N LEU A 225 -4.67 12.88 16.62
CA LEU A 225 -5.03 14.27 16.87
C LEU A 225 -6.53 14.50 16.98
N PHE A 226 -7.35 13.75 16.24
CA PHE A 226 -8.79 13.98 16.16
C PHE A 226 -9.63 12.90 16.83
N LEU A 227 -9.11 11.68 16.94
CA LEU A 227 -9.83 10.56 17.57
C LEU A 227 -9.28 10.22 18.97
N GLY A 228 -8.22 10.92 19.41
CA GLY A 228 -7.67 10.77 20.76
C GLY A 228 -6.99 9.43 21.04
N VAL A 229 -6.65 8.66 20.00
CA VAL A 229 -5.98 7.36 20.15
C VAL A 229 -4.54 7.60 20.60
N GLU A 230 -4.08 6.86 21.62
CA GLU A 230 -2.72 7.05 22.12
C GLU A 230 -1.67 6.66 21.04
N PRO A 231 -0.59 7.44 20.87
CA PRO A 231 0.44 7.17 19.88
C PRO A 231 1.06 5.77 19.94
N SER A 232 1.13 5.16 21.13
CA SER A 232 1.65 3.81 21.34
C SER A 232 0.85 2.71 20.63
N PHE A 233 -0.46 2.91 20.40
CA PHE A 233 -1.30 1.99 19.63
C PHE A 233 -1.23 2.23 18.11
N ILE A 234 -0.66 3.36 17.68
CA ILE A 234 -0.63 3.81 16.28
C ILE A 234 0.76 3.62 15.66
N PHE A 235 1.79 4.09 16.35
CA PHE A 235 3.18 4.08 15.90
C PHE A 235 3.92 2.97 16.66
N LEU A 236 3.89 1.78 16.06
CA LEU A 236 4.28 0.56 16.72
C LEU A 236 5.81 0.40 16.76
N ASN A 237 6.31 -0.13 17.87
CA ASN A 237 7.71 -0.49 18.02
C ASN A 237 8.00 -1.84 17.33
N PRO A 238 8.87 -1.88 16.30
CA PRO A 238 9.21 -3.14 15.64
C PRO A 238 9.85 -4.18 16.56
N ALA A 239 10.47 -3.78 17.67
CA ALA A 239 11.10 -4.71 18.59
C ALA A 239 10.07 -5.62 19.30
N GLU A 240 8.81 -5.19 19.39
CA GLU A 240 7.73 -5.92 20.07
C GLU A 240 7.06 -6.98 19.18
N LEU A 241 7.41 -7.02 17.89
CA LEU A 241 6.87 -7.95 16.89
C LEU A 241 7.07 -9.42 17.26
N PHE A 242 8.19 -9.74 17.89
CA PHE A 242 8.65 -11.12 18.12
C PHE A 242 8.59 -11.55 19.59
N LEU A 243 7.84 -10.82 20.43
CA LEU A 243 7.65 -11.19 21.81
C LEU A 243 6.79 -12.47 21.93
N LYS A 244 7.24 -13.38 22.79
CA LYS A 244 6.50 -14.60 23.16
C LYS A 244 5.52 -14.28 24.29
N ILE A 245 4.40 -15.01 24.29
CA ILE A 245 3.32 -14.94 25.31
C ILE A 245 3.86 -15.34 26.68
#